data_AF-A0A939V4J3-F1
#
_entry.id   AF-A0A939V4J3-F1
#
_cell.length_a   1.000
_cell.length_b   1.000
_cell.length_c   1.000
_cell.angle_alpha   90.00
_cell.angle_beta   90.00
_cell.angle_gamma   90.00
#
_symmetry.space_group_name_H-M   'P 1'
#
loop_
_entity.id
_entity.type
_entity.pdbx_description
1 polymer ?
#
loop_
_entity_poly.entity_id
_entity_poly.type
_entity_poly.pdbx_seq_one_letter_code
_entity_poly.pdbx_strand_id
1 'polypeptide(L)'
;MLHTSDFDFELPPELIASHPLERRDASRMLVVNSPLARGVVGETHRGVALSDKHIRDFLDYLQPGDVVVFNNSRVIPARFDAIKSSPLARGVACETRRGVAHEITLHTAVDDKTWWGLCRKFNKIKVGDTLTMTDGTTITVKKKDSESGLLLCFNCDNVFDVLNRVGKMPLPPYMKREAEVADSTRYQTVYADPLGSMAAPTAGLHFTDELMNEIENRGAQIVKITLHVGAGTWMPVKTENLSEHKMHSEWFCITPDQADIINNATRVIAVGTTSLRALESAASSPLARGVAGGTRRGVDYKTLPANQNLKQRARDLRKAGSLPEALLWRAISGKKINGLNFNRQTVIGNYIVDFFCPKTGLVIEIDDKSSHDIKGAYDEKRENFLVSLGLTTLHISAADILKDVSNVVDMISRHPGTSCHPSSQRGTCFGFQTKHSEDAKNSPLSEVAAATSTLSSPLARGVAGETRRGVASLIAPEYDNTVTTEHNSYCDDAQNSPLVARGVAGETRRGVAPRIMPFCGTTDIFITPGYKFRAVDVLLTNFHLPKSTLFMLVSAFSGLEQMKAAYAHAVAEKYRFFSYGDCCLLFRKDSSYD
;
A
#
# COMPACT_ATOMS: atom_id res chain seq x y z
N MET A 1 1.59 -18.99 29.54
CA MET A 1 1.78 -19.33 28.11
C MET A 1 0.40 -19.24 27.47
N LEU A 2 0.26 -18.62 26.30
CA LEU A 2 -1.07 -18.47 25.66
C LEU A 2 -1.37 -19.70 24.79
N HIS A 3 -2.55 -20.28 24.95
CA HIS A 3 -3.04 -21.42 24.21
C HIS A 3 -4.19 -21.02 23.27
N THR A 4 -4.41 -21.76 22.19
CA THR A 4 -5.55 -21.53 21.28
C THR A 4 -6.90 -21.57 22.01
N SER A 5 -7.04 -22.35 23.08
CA SER A 5 -8.25 -22.42 23.92
C SER A 5 -8.57 -21.12 24.66
N ASP A 6 -7.58 -20.27 24.94
CA ASP A 6 -7.79 -18.99 25.61
C ASP A 6 -8.62 -18.02 24.75
N PHE A 7 -8.68 -18.30 23.45
CA PHE A 7 -9.34 -17.53 22.39
C PHE A 7 -10.62 -18.21 21.88
N ASP A 8 -11.15 -19.17 22.62
CA ASP A 8 -12.40 -19.85 22.32
C ASP A 8 -13.62 -19.07 22.82
N PHE A 9 -14.73 -19.20 22.09
CA PHE A 9 -16.05 -18.73 22.50
C PHE A 9 -17.11 -19.45 21.66
N GLU A 10 -18.34 -19.51 22.18
CA GLU A 10 -19.45 -20.13 21.46
C GLU A 10 -19.99 -19.18 20.38
N LEU A 11 -20.01 -19.65 19.13
CA LEU A 11 -20.55 -18.92 17.99
C LEU A 11 -21.62 -19.76 17.30
N PRO A 12 -22.91 -19.41 17.45
CA PRO A 12 -23.99 -20.08 16.73
C PRO A 12 -23.79 -19.97 15.19
N PRO A 13 -23.81 -21.08 14.44
CA PRO A 13 -23.54 -21.06 12.99
C PRO A 13 -24.46 -20.16 12.17
N GLU A 14 -25.69 -19.94 12.63
CA GLU A 14 -26.70 -19.08 12.02
C GLU A 14 -26.32 -17.59 12.04
N LEU A 15 -25.42 -17.18 12.94
CA LEU A 15 -24.91 -15.80 12.99
C LEU A 15 -23.81 -15.56 11.96
N ILE A 16 -23.27 -16.59 11.30
CA ILE A 16 -22.24 -16.44 10.27
C ILE A 16 -22.89 -16.02 8.95
N ALA A 17 -22.63 -14.78 8.52
CA ALA A 17 -23.23 -14.24 7.30
C ALA A 17 -22.64 -14.88 6.03
N SER A 18 -23.50 -15.51 5.23
CA SER A 18 -23.16 -16.08 3.92
C SER A 18 -23.40 -15.12 2.75
N HIS A 19 -24.24 -14.11 2.94
CA HIS A 19 -24.57 -13.09 1.94
C HIS A 19 -24.46 -11.70 2.54
N PRO A 20 -24.06 -10.68 1.76
CA PRO A 20 -24.05 -9.30 2.23
C PRO A 20 -25.47 -8.78 2.47
N LEU A 21 -25.60 -7.73 3.27
CA LEU A 21 -26.83 -6.93 3.31
C LEU A 21 -27.09 -6.26 1.95
N GLU A 22 -28.33 -5.89 1.66
CA GLU A 22 -28.68 -5.21 0.40
C GLU A 22 -27.83 -3.94 0.20
N ARG A 23 -27.77 -3.10 1.23
CA ARG A 23 -26.86 -1.95 1.30
C ARG A 23 -25.61 -2.28 2.12
N ARG A 24 -24.44 -1.84 1.65
CA ARG A 24 -23.14 -2.01 2.34
C ARG A 24 -23.11 -1.30 3.69
N ASP A 25 -23.67 -0.10 3.71
CA ASP A 25 -23.69 0.81 4.85
C ASP A 25 -24.84 0.54 5.85
N ALA A 26 -25.54 -0.59 5.71
CA ALA A 26 -26.60 -1.01 6.63
C ALA A 26 -26.07 -1.90 7.78
N SER A 27 -24.81 -2.32 7.73
CA SER A 27 -24.24 -3.16 8.79
C SER A 27 -24.22 -2.44 10.13
N ARG A 28 -24.43 -3.21 11.20
CA ARG A 28 -24.21 -2.75 12.57
C ARG A 28 -22.71 -2.60 12.83
N MET A 29 -22.39 -1.79 13.82
CA MET A 29 -21.05 -1.54 14.31
C MET A 29 -21.07 -1.58 15.83
N LEU A 30 -20.32 -2.49 16.44
CA LEU A 30 -20.14 -2.51 17.89
C LEU A 30 -18.90 -1.68 18.26
N VAL A 31 -19.09 -0.63 19.06
CA VAL A 31 -17.97 0.18 19.56
C VAL A 31 -17.46 -0.43 20.86
N VAL A 32 -16.16 -0.73 20.91
CA VAL A 32 -15.47 -1.25 22.08
C VAL A 32 -14.47 -0.20 22.56
N ASN A 33 -14.87 0.51 23.61
CA ASN A 33 -14.07 1.59 24.17
C ASN A 33 -12.83 1.06 24.91
N SER A 34 -11.82 1.92 25.04
CA SER A 34 -10.64 1.60 25.86
C SER A 34 -11.04 1.44 27.33
N PRO A 35 -10.46 0.48 28.07
CA PRO A 35 -10.68 0.38 29.52
C PRO A 35 -10.13 1.58 30.30
N LEU A 36 -9.29 2.43 29.68
CA LEU A 36 -8.76 3.66 30.27
C LEU A 36 -9.56 4.91 29.90
N ALA A 37 -10.56 4.78 29.04
CA ALA A 37 -11.41 5.90 28.63
C ALA A 37 -12.19 6.46 29.83
N ARG A 38 -12.22 7.79 29.97
CA ARG A 38 -12.89 8.49 31.08
C ARG A 38 -14.14 9.17 30.56
N GLY A 39 -15.27 8.96 31.25
CA GLY A 39 -16.53 9.61 30.87
C GLY A 39 -17.27 8.92 29.73
N VAL A 40 -16.94 7.66 29.43
CA VAL A 40 -17.68 6.87 28.45
C VAL A 40 -19.13 6.71 28.90
N VAL A 41 -20.05 7.25 28.11
CA VAL A 41 -21.49 7.07 28.26
C VAL A 41 -21.91 5.90 27.38
N GLY A 42 -22.20 4.75 27.97
CA GLY A 42 -22.59 3.54 27.25
C GLY A 42 -23.08 2.43 28.18
N GLU A 43 -23.72 1.42 27.62
CA GLU A 43 -24.12 0.24 28.38
C GLU A 43 -22.88 -0.57 28.77
N THR A 44 -22.77 -0.91 30.06
CA THR A 44 -21.67 -1.74 30.55
C THR A 44 -22.09 -3.21 30.49
N HIS A 45 -21.50 -3.98 29.58
CA HIS A 45 -21.65 -5.44 29.56
C HIS A 45 -20.43 -6.08 30.21
N ARG A 46 -20.63 -6.81 31.32
CA ARG A 46 -19.54 -7.44 32.09
C ARG A 46 -18.40 -6.46 32.47
N GLY A 47 -18.76 -5.20 32.77
CA GLY A 47 -17.80 -4.16 33.13
C GLY A 47 -17.03 -3.55 31.96
N VAL A 48 -17.42 -3.85 30.72
CA VAL A 48 -16.84 -3.29 29.49
C VAL A 48 -17.84 -2.31 28.89
N ALA A 49 -17.39 -1.10 28.56
CA ALA A 49 -18.23 -0.07 27.97
C ALA A 49 -18.40 -0.31 26.46
N LEU A 50 -19.61 -0.71 26.08
CA LEU A 50 -19.98 -1.05 24.70
C LEU A 50 -21.03 -0.07 24.17
N SER A 51 -21.07 0.12 22.86
CA SER A 51 -22.14 0.88 22.21
C SER A 51 -22.55 0.26 20.89
N ASP A 52 -23.83 -0.09 20.78
CA ASP A 52 -24.47 -0.51 19.55
C ASP A 52 -24.67 0.68 18.62
N LYS A 53 -24.08 0.61 17.43
CA LYS A 53 -24.11 1.63 16.39
C LYS A 53 -24.35 1.01 15.02
N HIS A 54 -24.44 1.85 14.00
CA HIS A 54 -24.34 1.49 12.60
C HIS A 54 -23.02 1.98 12.01
N ILE A 55 -22.58 1.36 10.90
CA ILE A 55 -21.34 1.79 10.22
C ILE A 55 -21.37 3.27 9.81
N ARG A 56 -22.53 3.86 9.53
CA ARG A 56 -22.62 5.30 9.21
C ARG A 56 -22.23 6.19 10.40
N ASP A 57 -22.46 5.72 11.62
CA ASP A 57 -22.08 6.43 12.85
C ASP A 57 -20.55 6.46 13.03
N PHE A 58 -19.78 5.69 12.26
CA PHE A 58 -18.32 5.78 12.21
C PHE A 58 -17.84 7.23 11.98
N LEU A 59 -18.60 8.00 11.20
CA LEU A 59 -18.28 9.40 10.91
C LEU A 59 -18.24 10.27 12.18
N ASP A 60 -19.01 9.92 13.22
CA ASP A 60 -19.05 10.65 14.49
C ASP A 60 -17.84 10.38 15.37
N TYR A 61 -17.05 9.36 15.04
CA TYR A 61 -15.79 9.04 15.70
C TYR A 61 -14.58 9.64 14.99
N LEU A 62 -14.77 10.40 13.91
CA LEU A 62 -13.69 11.06 13.16
C LEU A 62 -13.41 12.46 13.70
N GLN A 63 -12.13 12.82 13.69
CA GLN A 63 -11.63 14.15 14.05
C GLN A 63 -10.81 14.71 12.88
N PRO A 64 -10.81 16.04 12.67
CA PRO A 64 -9.92 16.66 11.70
C PRO A 64 -8.45 16.28 11.93
N GLY A 65 -7.76 15.87 10.87
CA GLY A 65 -6.38 15.38 10.93
C GLY A 65 -6.22 13.88 11.20
N ASP A 66 -7.30 13.14 11.40
CA ASP A 66 -7.27 11.68 11.35
C ASP A 66 -6.86 11.17 9.96
N VAL A 67 -6.18 10.03 9.91
CA VAL A 67 -5.90 9.30 8.66
C VAL A 67 -6.56 7.93 8.72
N VAL A 68 -7.49 7.67 7.80
CA VAL A 68 -8.15 6.37 7.64
C VAL A 68 -7.44 5.57 6.57
N VAL A 69 -6.84 4.44 6.97
CA VAL A 69 -6.00 3.60 6.11
C VAL A 69 -6.77 2.36 5.66
N PHE A 70 -6.96 2.23 4.35
CA PHE A 70 -7.66 1.13 3.70
C PHE A 70 -6.69 0.23 2.93
N ASN A 71 -7.01 -1.07 2.85
CA ASN A 71 -6.40 -1.98 1.88
C ASN A 71 -7.23 -1.96 0.58
N ASN A 72 -6.61 -1.54 -0.53
CA ASN A 72 -7.27 -1.42 -1.84
C ASN A 72 -7.14 -2.66 -2.74
N SER A 73 -6.51 -3.74 -2.27
CA SER A 73 -6.27 -4.90 -3.12
C SER A 73 -7.57 -5.53 -3.67
N ARG A 74 -7.59 -5.77 -4.98
CA ARG A 74 -8.72 -6.30 -5.74
C ARG A 74 -8.62 -7.83 -5.89
N VAL A 75 -9.75 -8.52 -5.73
CA VAL A 75 -9.80 -9.99 -5.69
C VAL A 75 -9.72 -10.57 -7.09
N ILE A 76 -8.86 -11.57 -7.26
CA ILE A 76 -8.71 -12.33 -8.50
C ILE A 76 -9.84 -13.39 -8.55
N PRO A 77 -10.54 -13.57 -9.69
CA PRO A 77 -11.44 -14.69 -9.93
C PRO A 77 -10.68 -16.02 -10.09
N ALA A 78 -9.97 -16.41 -9.05
CA ALA A 78 -8.97 -17.47 -9.09
C ALA A 78 -9.53 -18.89 -8.84
N ARG A 79 -10.86 -19.04 -8.78
CA ARG A 79 -11.51 -20.36 -8.73
C ARG A 79 -12.02 -20.76 -10.11
N PHE A 80 -11.75 -21.97 -10.57
CA PHE A 80 -12.22 -22.44 -11.87
C PHE A 80 -12.37 -23.96 -11.92
N ASP A 81 -13.12 -24.43 -12.90
CA ASP A 81 -13.26 -25.85 -13.20
C ASP A 81 -12.34 -26.21 -14.38
N ALA A 82 -11.63 -27.33 -14.26
CA ALA A 82 -10.81 -27.88 -15.34
C ALA A 82 -11.01 -29.39 -15.47
N ILE A 83 -10.91 -29.91 -16.69
CA ILE A 83 -11.06 -31.33 -16.99
C ILE A 83 -9.71 -31.89 -17.40
N LYS A 84 -9.34 -33.06 -16.87
CA LYS A 84 -8.12 -33.75 -17.32
C LYS A 84 -8.26 -34.16 -18.79
N SER A 85 -7.36 -33.67 -19.64
CA SER A 85 -7.28 -34.08 -21.04
C SER A 85 -6.86 -35.54 -21.11
N SER A 86 -7.64 -36.39 -21.79
CA SER A 86 -7.13 -37.70 -22.19
C SER A 86 -6.14 -37.49 -23.33
N PRO A 87 -4.96 -38.14 -23.34
CA PRO A 87 -4.20 -38.23 -24.57
C PRO A 87 -5.12 -38.85 -25.61
N LEU A 88 -5.38 -38.15 -26.71
CA LEU A 88 -6.03 -38.74 -27.88
C LEU A 88 -5.21 -39.96 -28.27
N ALA A 89 -5.79 -41.16 -28.16
CA ALA A 89 -5.43 -42.22 -29.07
C ALA A 89 -5.60 -41.65 -30.48
N ARG A 90 -4.53 -41.68 -31.28
CA ARG A 90 -4.56 -41.24 -32.68
C ARG A 90 -5.78 -41.87 -33.38
N GLY A 91 -6.73 -41.03 -33.81
CA GLY A 91 -7.64 -41.39 -34.90
C GLY A 91 -9.04 -41.92 -34.58
N VAL A 92 -9.65 -41.67 -33.42
CA VAL A 92 -11.11 -41.87 -33.27
C VAL A 92 -11.72 -40.71 -32.48
N ALA A 93 -12.71 -40.06 -33.07
CA ALA A 93 -13.59 -39.10 -32.40
C ALA A 93 -14.37 -39.85 -31.31
N CYS A 94 -13.86 -39.79 -30.08
CA CYS A 94 -14.54 -40.28 -28.89
C CYS A 94 -15.44 -39.17 -28.37
N GLU A 95 -16.64 -39.09 -28.93
CA GLU A 95 -17.79 -38.58 -28.19
C GLU A 95 -18.03 -39.53 -26.99
N THR A 96 -18.35 -38.97 -25.82
CA THR A 96 -18.86 -39.66 -24.61
C THR A 96 -17.92 -40.15 -23.49
N ARG A 97 -16.80 -39.48 -23.21
CA ARG A 97 -16.31 -39.43 -21.81
C ARG A 97 -16.20 -37.99 -21.32
N ARG A 98 -17.27 -37.46 -20.73
CA ARG A 98 -17.20 -36.27 -19.87
C ARG A 98 -16.20 -36.59 -18.75
N GLY A 99 -14.98 -36.10 -18.89
CA GLY A 99 -13.96 -36.24 -17.86
C GLY A 99 -14.45 -35.63 -16.54
N VAL A 100 -13.91 -36.11 -15.42
CA VAL A 100 -14.25 -35.56 -14.10
C VAL A 100 -13.80 -34.09 -14.07
N ALA A 101 -14.73 -33.18 -13.78
CA ALA A 101 -14.39 -31.78 -13.52
C ALA A 101 -13.67 -31.66 -12.18
N HIS A 102 -12.57 -30.93 -12.19
CA HIS A 102 -11.73 -30.61 -11.05
C HIS A 102 -11.84 -29.13 -10.75
N GLU A 103 -12.46 -28.81 -9.62
CA GLU A 103 -12.52 -27.45 -9.10
C GLU A 103 -11.19 -27.10 -8.43
N ILE A 104 -10.58 -26.02 -8.89
CA ILE A 104 -9.27 -25.53 -8.47
C ILE A 104 -9.41 -24.09 -8.00
N THR A 105 -8.81 -23.75 -6.87
CA THR A 105 -8.66 -22.36 -6.39
C THR A 105 -7.18 -22.03 -6.28
N LEU A 106 -6.68 -21.10 -7.10
CA LEU A 106 -5.28 -20.64 -6.98
C LEU A 106 -5.07 -19.94 -5.64
N HIS A 107 -3.83 -19.88 -5.15
CA HIS A 107 -3.54 -19.14 -3.92
C HIS A 107 -2.17 -18.47 -3.85
N THR A 108 -1.18 -18.95 -4.60
CA THR A 108 0.18 -18.39 -4.54
C THR A 108 0.82 -18.42 -5.92
N ALA A 109 1.10 -17.25 -6.46
CA ALA A 109 1.90 -17.12 -7.68
C ALA A 109 3.36 -17.51 -7.39
N VAL A 110 3.93 -18.35 -8.25
CA VAL A 110 5.37 -18.59 -8.29
C VAL A 110 5.99 -17.65 -9.33
N ASP A 111 5.35 -17.50 -10.48
CA ASP A 111 5.72 -16.56 -11.53
C ASP A 111 4.48 -16.19 -12.36
N ASP A 112 4.68 -15.46 -13.46
CA ASP A 112 3.61 -14.93 -14.32
C ASP A 112 2.66 -16.02 -14.85
N LYS A 113 3.12 -17.26 -15.00
CA LYS A 113 2.34 -18.38 -15.57
C LYS A 113 2.17 -19.56 -14.63
N THR A 114 2.87 -19.59 -13.51
CA THR A 114 2.91 -20.73 -12.60
C THR A 114 2.35 -20.38 -11.23
N TRP A 115 1.34 -21.12 -10.79
CA TRP A 115 0.60 -20.87 -9.56
C TRP A 115 0.39 -22.14 -8.76
N TRP A 116 0.47 -22.04 -7.44
CA TRP A 116 -0.10 -23.05 -6.56
C TRP A 116 -1.61 -22.86 -6.46
N GLY A 117 -2.35 -23.98 -6.51
CA GLY A 117 -3.78 -24.01 -6.28
C GLY A 117 -4.23 -25.24 -5.50
N LEU A 118 -5.31 -25.09 -4.75
CA LEU A 118 -5.98 -26.17 -4.03
C LEU A 118 -6.97 -26.83 -4.98
N CYS A 119 -6.90 -28.15 -5.13
CA CYS A 119 -7.77 -28.90 -6.02
C CYS A 119 -8.70 -29.84 -5.25
N ARG A 120 -10.01 -29.73 -5.49
CA ARG A 120 -10.95 -30.77 -5.05
C ARG A 120 -10.68 -32.06 -5.84
N LYS A 121 -10.70 -33.21 -5.14
CA LYS A 121 -10.42 -34.54 -5.74
C LYS A 121 -9.03 -34.64 -6.40
N PHE A 122 -8.02 -34.00 -5.81
CA PHE A 122 -6.63 -33.97 -6.31
C PHE A 122 -6.00 -35.37 -6.52
N ASN A 123 -6.51 -36.42 -5.86
CA ASN A 123 -6.03 -37.80 -5.99
C ASN A 123 -6.09 -38.38 -7.41
N LYS A 124 -6.99 -37.87 -8.26
CA LYS A 124 -7.10 -38.34 -9.67
C LYS A 124 -6.12 -37.65 -10.62
N ILE A 125 -5.39 -36.64 -10.13
CA ILE A 125 -4.42 -35.86 -10.90
C ILE A 125 -3.00 -36.32 -10.53
N LYS A 126 -2.18 -36.52 -11.57
CA LYS A 126 -0.76 -36.87 -11.51
C LYS A 126 0.09 -35.72 -12.05
N VAL A 127 1.34 -35.65 -11.60
CA VAL A 127 2.33 -34.74 -12.17
C VAL A 127 2.54 -35.08 -13.65
N GLY A 128 2.59 -34.06 -14.50
CA GLY A 128 2.67 -34.19 -15.96
C GLY A 128 1.31 -34.22 -16.66
N ASP A 129 0.20 -34.37 -15.94
CA ASP A 129 -1.14 -34.28 -16.52
C ASP A 129 -1.38 -32.88 -17.10
N THR A 130 -2.16 -32.84 -18.18
CA THR A 130 -2.71 -31.59 -18.75
C THR A 130 -4.19 -31.50 -18.40
N LEU A 131 -4.58 -30.36 -17.83
CA LEU A 131 -5.96 -29.99 -17.55
C LEU A 131 -6.40 -28.95 -18.59
N THR A 132 -7.66 -28.98 -18.99
CA THR A 132 -8.25 -28.01 -19.93
C THR A 132 -9.38 -27.25 -19.24
N MET A 133 -9.32 -25.92 -19.28
CA MET A 133 -10.37 -25.03 -18.79
C MET A 133 -11.52 -24.93 -19.81
N THR A 134 -12.61 -24.28 -19.42
CA THR A 134 -13.80 -24.11 -20.27
C THR A 134 -13.55 -23.27 -21.54
N ASP A 135 -12.59 -22.35 -21.54
CA ASP A 135 -12.19 -21.58 -22.74
C ASP A 135 -11.15 -22.29 -23.63
N GLY A 136 -10.79 -23.54 -23.30
CA GLY A 136 -9.77 -24.30 -24.02
C GLY A 136 -8.33 -24.03 -23.55
N THR A 137 -8.11 -23.09 -22.61
CA THR A 137 -6.78 -22.88 -22.02
C THR A 137 -6.29 -24.17 -21.36
N THR A 138 -5.06 -24.57 -21.67
CA THR A 138 -4.45 -25.77 -21.09
C THR A 138 -3.52 -25.42 -19.93
N ILE A 139 -3.49 -26.29 -18.93
CA ILE A 139 -2.71 -26.15 -17.71
C ILE A 139 -1.92 -27.43 -17.48
N THR A 140 -0.60 -27.34 -17.35
CA THR A 140 0.25 -28.48 -17.03
C THR A 140 0.52 -28.57 -15.53
N VAL A 141 0.29 -29.74 -14.94
CA VAL A 141 0.58 -30.01 -13.53
C VAL A 141 2.08 -30.28 -13.35
N LYS A 142 2.79 -29.34 -12.74
CA LYS A 142 4.26 -29.40 -12.54
C LYS A 142 4.66 -30.14 -11.26
N LYS A 143 3.89 -29.96 -10.17
CA LYS A 143 4.13 -30.60 -8.87
C LYS A 143 2.81 -30.83 -8.14
N LYS A 144 2.87 -31.70 -7.13
CA LYS A 144 1.75 -32.05 -6.25
C LYS A 144 2.29 -32.19 -4.82
N ASP A 145 1.60 -31.64 -3.83
CA ASP A 145 1.93 -31.84 -2.42
C ASP A 145 1.18 -33.04 -1.81
N SER A 146 1.37 -33.26 -0.50
CA SER A 146 0.76 -34.38 0.23
C SER A 146 -0.70 -34.14 0.66
N GLU A 147 -1.22 -32.92 0.59
CA GLU A 147 -2.55 -32.58 1.09
C GLU A 147 -3.56 -32.37 -0.06
N SER A 148 -3.39 -31.33 -0.86
CA SER A 148 -4.32 -30.97 -1.95
C SER A 148 -3.78 -29.96 -2.97
N GLY A 149 -2.54 -29.52 -2.78
CA GLY A 149 -1.91 -28.49 -3.60
C GLY A 149 -1.36 -29.05 -4.90
N LEU A 150 -1.63 -28.33 -5.98
CA LEU A 150 -1.06 -28.54 -7.30
C LEU A 150 -0.28 -27.31 -7.70
N LEU A 151 0.93 -27.51 -8.23
CA LEU A 151 1.65 -26.47 -8.94
C LEU A 151 1.25 -26.52 -10.42
N LEU A 152 0.58 -25.47 -10.86
CA LEU A 152 -0.11 -25.37 -12.15
C LEU A 152 0.59 -24.35 -13.03
N CYS A 153 1.02 -24.77 -14.22
CA CYS A 153 1.61 -23.90 -15.23
C CYS A 153 0.59 -23.69 -16.35
N PHE A 154 0.13 -22.45 -16.52
CA PHE A 154 -0.85 -22.07 -17.53
C PHE A 154 -0.15 -21.89 -18.88
N ASN A 155 -0.70 -22.52 -19.92
CA ASN A 155 -0.22 -22.39 -21.29
C ASN A 155 -1.00 -21.27 -21.99
N CYS A 156 -0.73 -20.03 -21.58
CA CYS A 156 -1.34 -18.81 -22.14
C CYS A 156 -0.32 -17.66 -22.05
N ASP A 157 -0.64 -16.51 -22.63
CA ASP A 157 0.21 -15.31 -22.52
C ASP A 157 0.04 -14.61 -21.17
N ASN A 158 -1.22 -14.46 -20.71
CA ASN A 158 -1.55 -13.80 -19.45
C ASN A 158 -2.61 -14.60 -18.67
N VAL A 159 -2.23 -15.06 -17.47
CA VAL A 159 -3.12 -15.84 -16.59
C VAL A 159 -4.30 -15.01 -16.11
N PHE A 160 -4.11 -13.73 -15.81
CA PHE A 160 -5.18 -12.88 -15.31
C PHE A 160 -6.30 -12.70 -16.35
N ASP A 161 -5.96 -12.61 -17.63
CA ASP A 161 -6.97 -12.51 -18.70
C ASP A 161 -7.80 -13.78 -18.81
N VAL A 162 -7.17 -14.96 -18.65
CA VAL A 162 -7.88 -16.24 -18.60
C VAL A 162 -8.82 -16.28 -17.39
N LEU A 163 -8.30 -15.95 -16.20
CA LEU A 163 -9.11 -15.95 -14.97
C LEU A 163 -10.26 -14.94 -15.04
N ASN A 164 -10.07 -13.78 -15.64
CA ASN A 164 -11.14 -12.80 -15.84
C ASN A 164 -12.25 -13.31 -16.77
N ARG A 165 -11.94 -14.18 -17.73
CA ARG A 165 -12.93 -14.75 -18.66
C ARG A 165 -13.70 -15.94 -18.07
N VAL A 166 -13.00 -16.88 -17.42
CA VAL A 166 -13.59 -18.17 -17.00
C VAL A 166 -13.54 -18.45 -15.50
N GLY A 167 -12.84 -17.61 -14.76
CA GLY A 167 -12.73 -17.72 -13.32
C GLY A 167 -13.99 -17.28 -12.58
N LYS A 168 -14.12 -17.77 -11.36
CA LYS A 168 -15.19 -17.48 -10.41
C LYS A 168 -14.58 -16.86 -9.16
N MET A 169 -15.37 -16.08 -8.43
CA MET A 169 -14.92 -15.54 -7.15
C MET A 169 -14.57 -16.67 -6.18
N PRO A 170 -13.37 -16.67 -5.60
CA PRO A 170 -12.96 -17.66 -4.63
C PRO A 170 -13.59 -17.31 -3.27
N LEU A 171 -14.87 -17.65 -3.10
CA LEU A 171 -15.55 -17.43 -1.83
C LEU A 171 -14.90 -18.28 -0.73
N PRO A 172 -14.76 -17.75 0.49
CA PRO A 172 -14.20 -18.48 1.61
C PRO A 172 -14.97 -19.77 1.94
N PRO A 173 -14.30 -20.81 2.46
CA PRO A 173 -14.89 -22.15 2.62
C PRO A 173 -16.07 -22.22 3.60
N TYR A 174 -16.19 -21.26 4.51
CA TYR A 174 -17.30 -21.18 5.46
C TYR A 174 -18.58 -20.62 4.82
N MET A 175 -18.49 -19.90 3.69
CA MET A 175 -19.66 -19.52 2.90
C MET A 175 -20.12 -20.76 2.13
N LYS A 176 -21.03 -21.52 2.72
CA LYS A 176 -21.54 -22.80 2.17
C LYS A 176 -22.51 -22.58 1.00
N ARG A 177 -22.06 -21.86 -0.03
CA ARG A 177 -22.79 -21.61 -1.28
C ARG A 177 -21.83 -21.46 -2.45
N GLU A 178 -22.36 -21.58 -3.65
CA GLU A 178 -21.62 -21.25 -4.88
C GLU A 178 -21.51 -19.74 -5.08
N ALA A 179 -20.48 -19.33 -5.82
CA ALA A 179 -20.31 -17.93 -6.19
C ALA A 179 -21.40 -17.50 -7.17
N GLU A 180 -22.03 -16.37 -6.89
CA GLU A 180 -23.07 -15.76 -7.71
C GLU A 180 -22.49 -14.64 -8.58
N VAL A 181 -23.22 -14.23 -9.62
CA VAL A 181 -22.80 -13.12 -10.49
C VAL A 181 -22.55 -11.85 -9.68
N ALA A 182 -23.40 -11.60 -8.67
CA ALA A 182 -23.27 -10.45 -7.79
C ALA A 182 -21.97 -10.47 -6.96
N ASP A 183 -21.36 -11.62 -6.66
CA ASP A 183 -20.11 -11.67 -5.88
C ASP A 183 -18.94 -11.00 -6.60
N SER A 184 -18.97 -10.97 -7.94
CA SER A 184 -17.95 -10.25 -8.72
C SER A 184 -17.86 -8.76 -8.37
N THR A 185 -18.94 -8.16 -7.88
CA THR A 185 -18.98 -6.76 -7.42
C THR A 185 -19.07 -6.66 -5.90
N ARG A 186 -19.84 -7.55 -5.26
CA ARG A 186 -20.12 -7.51 -3.81
C ARG A 186 -18.98 -8.04 -2.96
N TYR A 187 -18.21 -9.00 -3.42
CA TYR A 187 -17.02 -9.50 -2.74
C TYR A 187 -15.76 -8.68 -3.07
N GLN A 188 -15.95 -7.37 -3.28
CA GLN A 188 -14.90 -6.38 -3.53
C GLN A 188 -15.29 -5.04 -2.90
N THR A 189 -14.29 -4.26 -2.49
CA THR A 189 -14.49 -2.88 -2.00
C THR A 189 -14.77 -1.95 -3.17
N VAL A 190 -15.41 -0.81 -2.92
CA VAL A 190 -15.74 0.18 -3.97
C VAL A 190 -14.49 0.84 -4.58
N TYR A 191 -13.36 0.78 -3.87
CA TYR A 191 -12.06 1.35 -4.25
C TYR A 191 -11.02 0.26 -4.61
N ALA A 192 -11.46 -0.93 -5.02
CA ALA A 192 -10.59 -2.08 -5.25
C ALA A 192 -9.72 -1.92 -6.53
N ASP A 193 -8.46 -1.58 -6.34
CA ASP A 193 -7.38 -1.51 -7.33
C ASP A 193 -6.03 -1.49 -6.58
N PRO A 194 -5.01 -2.33 -6.88
CA PRO A 194 -4.85 -3.21 -8.04
C PRO A 194 -5.29 -4.67 -7.83
N LEU A 195 -5.46 -5.39 -8.94
CA LEU A 195 -5.72 -6.84 -8.97
C LEU A 195 -4.53 -7.60 -8.36
N GLY A 196 -4.80 -8.46 -7.38
CA GLY A 196 -3.74 -9.30 -6.79
C GLY A 196 -4.13 -10.12 -5.56
N SER A 197 -5.28 -9.89 -4.95
CA SER A 197 -5.73 -10.62 -3.76
C SER A 197 -6.48 -11.92 -4.08
N MET A 198 -6.35 -12.91 -3.19
CA MET A 198 -7.19 -14.11 -3.18
C MET A 198 -8.46 -13.94 -2.35
N ALA A 199 -8.44 -13.04 -1.37
CA ALA A 199 -9.57 -12.72 -0.52
C ALA A 199 -9.79 -11.21 -0.46
N ALA A 200 -11.03 -10.79 -0.29
CA ALA A 200 -11.35 -9.38 -0.14
C ALA A 200 -10.83 -8.85 1.21
N PRO A 201 -10.40 -7.57 1.29
CA PRO A 201 -10.20 -6.89 2.56
C PRO A 201 -11.57 -6.58 3.18
N THR A 202 -12.13 -7.53 3.92
CA THR A 202 -13.59 -7.57 4.15
C THR A 202 -14.13 -6.46 5.05
N ALA A 203 -13.29 -5.88 5.91
CA ALA A 203 -13.68 -4.70 6.70
C ALA A 203 -13.92 -3.46 5.82
N GLY A 204 -13.31 -3.42 4.63
CA GLY A 204 -13.57 -2.37 3.65
C GLY A 204 -14.91 -2.50 2.94
N LEU A 205 -15.58 -3.67 3.01
CA LEU A 205 -16.81 -3.93 2.25
C LEU A 205 -18.02 -3.12 2.76
N HIS A 206 -17.93 -2.61 3.99
CA HIS A 206 -18.97 -1.79 4.62
C HIS A 206 -19.03 -0.35 4.05
N PHE A 207 -17.95 0.10 3.42
CA PHE A 207 -17.86 1.46 2.90
C PHE A 207 -18.49 1.58 1.51
N THR A 208 -19.20 2.69 1.32
CA THR A 208 -19.71 3.15 0.02
C THR A 208 -18.94 4.40 -0.39
N ASP A 209 -19.07 4.82 -1.66
CA ASP A 209 -18.43 6.05 -2.13
C ASP A 209 -18.93 7.27 -1.35
N GLU A 210 -20.21 7.29 -0.94
CA GLU A 210 -20.78 8.36 -0.09
C GLU A 210 -20.09 8.41 1.27
N LEU A 211 -19.93 7.26 1.94
CA LEU A 211 -19.27 7.22 3.25
C LEU A 211 -17.79 7.64 3.15
N MET A 212 -17.11 7.26 2.05
CA MET A 212 -15.73 7.66 1.79
C MET A 212 -15.61 9.18 1.60
N ASN A 213 -16.51 9.79 0.83
CA ASN A 213 -16.53 11.24 0.64
C ASN A 213 -16.80 11.99 1.95
N GLU A 214 -17.69 11.46 2.80
CA GLU A 214 -17.99 12.07 4.10
C GLU A 214 -16.83 12.02 5.10
N ILE A 215 -15.94 11.01 5.02
CA ILE A 215 -14.70 10.98 5.79
C ILE A 215 -13.83 12.19 5.44
N GLU A 216 -13.65 12.48 4.15
CA GLU A 216 -12.86 13.61 3.67
C GLU A 216 -13.51 14.95 4.03
N ASN A 217 -14.84 15.06 3.90
CA ASN A 217 -15.61 16.24 4.26
C ASN A 217 -15.49 16.61 5.75
N ARG A 218 -15.30 15.62 6.63
CA ARG A 218 -15.05 15.84 8.07
C ARG A 218 -13.60 16.18 8.41
N GLY A 219 -12.74 16.35 7.41
CA GLY A 219 -11.35 16.76 7.57
C GLY A 219 -10.38 15.63 7.94
N ALA A 220 -10.82 14.37 7.81
CA ALA A 220 -9.92 13.22 7.85
C ALA A 220 -9.36 12.93 6.45
N GLN A 221 -8.19 12.30 6.37
CA GLN A 221 -7.57 11.92 5.10
C GLN A 221 -7.70 10.42 4.85
N ILE A 222 -7.86 10.04 3.59
CA ILE A 222 -7.92 8.63 3.17
C ILE A 222 -6.59 8.20 2.57
N VAL A 223 -6.03 7.10 3.06
CA VAL A 223 -4.85 6.46 2.47
C VAL A 223 -5.19 5.03 2.06
N LYS A 224 -4.88 4.67 0.81
CA LYS A 224 -5.15 3.35 0.22
C LYS A 224 -3.83 2.61 0.01
N ILE A 225 -3.45 1.76 0.95
CA ILE A 225 -2.28 0.88 0.81
C ILE A 225 -2.66 -0.41 0.09
N THR A 226 -1.70 -1.08 -0.54
CA THR A 226 -1.96 -2.37 -1.18
C THR A 226 -1.39 -3.50 -0.35
N LEU A 227 -2.23 -4.46 0.05
CA LEU A 227 -1.80 -5.74 0.59
C LEU A 227 -2.58 -6.88 -0.07
N HIS A 228 -1.87 -7.77 -0.76
CA HIS A 228 -2.44 -8.94 -1.39
C HIS A 228 -2.72 -10.03 -0.36
N VAL A 229 -4.00 -10.22 -0.07
CA VAL A 229 -4.47 -11.19 0.92
C VAL A 229 -4.34 -12.58 0.33
N GLY A 230 -3.57 -13.45 0.98
CA GLY A 230 -3.33 -14.81 0.54
C GLY A 230 -4.40 -15.79 1.02
N ALA A 231 -4.39 -17.03 0.52
CA ALA A 231 -5.31 -18.07 1.04
C ALA A 231 -5.00 -18.49 2.49
N GLY A 232 -3.83 -18.14 3.02
CA GLY A 232 -3.45 -18.38 4.42
C GLY A 232 -4.43 -17.74 5.41
N THR A 233 -5.14 -16.68 5.02
CA THR A 233 -6.18 -16.04 5.83
C THR A 233 -7.37 -16.97 6.13
N TRP A 234 -7.59 -18.01 5.33
CA TRP A 234 -8.66 -18.98 5.54
C TRP A 234 -8.21 -20.23 6.30
N MET A 235 -6.91 -20.38 6.57
CA MET A 235 -6.38 -21.58 7.20
C MET A 235 -6.53 -21.49 8.73
N PRO A 236 -7.10 -22.52 9.37
CA PRO A 236 -7.20 -22.55 10.83
C PRO A 236 -5.82 -22.68 11.47
N VAL A 237 -5.69 -22.17 12.70
CA VAL A 237 -4.50 -22.42 13.53
C VAL A 237 -4.48 -23.90 13.88
N LYS A 238 -3.50 -24.64 13.35
CA LYS A 238 -3.36 -26.10 13.57
C LYS A 238 -2.61 -26.44 14.87
N THR A 239 -2.00 -25.47 15.56
CA THR A 239 -1.14 -25.69 16.74
C THR A 239 -1.84 -25.28 18.05
N GLU A 240 -1.64 -26.07 19.11
CA GLU A 240 -2.16 -25.73 20.45
C GLU A 240 -1.38 -24.57 21.09
N ASN A 241 -0.06 -24.60 20.89
CA ASN A 241 0.84 -23.56 21.34
C ASN A 241 1.00 -22.48 20.25
N LEU A 242 0.75 -21.22 20.61
CA LEU A 242 0.83 -20.10 19.67
C LEU A 242 2.26 -19.82 19.20
N SER A 243 3.29 -20.12 20.00
CA SER A 243 4.69 -19.87 19.59
C SER A 243 5.16 -20.77 18.45
N GLU A 244 4.45 -21.86 18.18
CA GLU A 244 4.77 -22.84 17.13
C GLU A 244 4.04 -22.54 15.81
N HIS A 245 3.09 -21.61 15.82
CA HIS A 245 2.33 -21.24 14.63
C HIS A 245 3.20 -20.41 13.68
N LYS A 246 3.31 -20.85 12.41
CA LYS A 246 3.95 -20.08 11.34
C LYS A 246 2.90 -19.31 10.56
N MET A 247 3.01 -17.98 10.55
CA MET A 247 2.12 -17.16 9.72
C MET A 247 2.51 -17.27 8.24
N HIS A 248 1.49 -17.25 7.38
CA HIS A 248 1.69 -17.10 5.95
C HIS A 248 2.14 -15.67 5.62
N SER A 249 3.20 -15.57 4.81
CA SER A 249 3.69 -14.28 4.34
C SER A 249 2.73 -13.69 3.30
N GLU A 250 2.42 -12.40 3.43
CA GLU A 250 1.57 -11.64 2.51
C GLU A 250 2.35 -10.44 1.97
N TRP A 251 2.22 -10.16 0.68
CA TRP A 251 2.87 -9.00 0.06
C TRP A 251 2.08 -7.73 0.33
N PHE A 252 2.77 -6.65 0.69
CA PHE A 252 2.19 -5.32 0.83
C PHE A 252 3.15 -4.22 0.37
N CYS A 253 2.58 -3.04 0.11
CA CYS A 253 3.32 -1.87 -0.30
C CYS A 253 2.70 -0.59 0.29
N ILE A 254 3.55 0.25 0.89
CA ILE A 254 3.27 1.58 1.38
C ILE A 254 4.28 2.52 0.70
N THR A 255 3.78 3.46 -0.09
CA THR A 255 4.63 4.40 -0.83
C THR A 255 5.17 5.52 0.09
N PRO A 256 6.19 6.29 -0.34
CA PRO A 256 6.68 7.43 0.42
C PRO A 256 5.60 8.45 0.80
N ASP A 257 4.78 8.86 -0.15
CA ASP A 257 3.72 9.84 0.08
C ASP A 257 2.68 9.30 1.08
N GLN A 258 2.31 8.03 0.96
CA GLN A 258 1.40 7.37 1.89
C GLN A 258 1.99 7.34 3.30
N ALA A 259 3.26 6.96 3.44
CA ALA A 259 3.94 6.95 4.73
C ALA A 259 4.02 8.35 5.33
N ASP A 260 4.29 9.39 4.54
CA ASP A 260 4.36 10.76 5.02
C ASP A 260 2.99 11.29 5.46
N ILE A 261 1.91 10.99 4.73
CA ILE A 261 0.54 11.29 5.17
C ILE A 261 0.26 10.62 6.52
N ILE A 262 0.49 9.32 6.63
CA ILE A 262 0.22 8.54 7.86
C ILE A 262 1.07 9.06 9.04
N ASN A 263 2.32 9.44 8.79
CA ASN A 263 3.21 9.97 9.83
C ASN A 263 2.79 11.35 10.35
N ASN A 264 2.04 12.12 9.57
CA ASN A 264 1.53 13.44 9.96
C ASN A 264 0.13 13.39 10.58
N ALA A 265 -0.48 12.20 10.69
CA ALA A 265 -1.81 12.02 11.25
C ALA A 265 -1.88 12.39 12.75
N THR A 266 -3.04 12.90 13.19
CA THR A 266 -3.40 12.97 14.61
C THR A 266 -3.63 11.57 15.16
N ARG A 267 -4.54 10.81 14.53
CA ARG A 267 -4.76 9.38 14.79
C ARG A 267 -4.71 8.58 13.49
N VAL A 268 -4.17 7.38 13.57
CA VAL A 268 -4.17 6.41 12.47
C VAL A 268 -5.27 5.38 12.72
N ILE A 269 -6.28 5.40 11.85
CA ILE A 269 -7.43 4.49 11.89
C ILE A 269 -7.23 3.42 10.81
N ALA A 270 -6.97 2.17 11.20
CA ALA A 270 -6.85 1.08 10.25
C ALA A 270 -8.22 0.46 9.95
N VAL A 271 -8.55 0.33 8.66
CA VAL A 271 -9.73 -0.43 8.21
C VAL A 271 -9.28 -1.83 7.82
N GLY A 272 -9.52 -2.78 8.73
CA GLY A 272 -9.19 -4.19 8.63
C GLY A 272 -7.88 -4.58 9.30
N THR A 273 -7.84 -5.79 9.85
CA THR A 273 -6.66 -6.40 10.47
C THR A 273 -5.47 -6.52 9.53
N THR A 274 -5.72 -6.69 8.23
CA THR A 274 -4.71 -6.69 7.18
C THR A 274 -3.99 -5.36 7.07
N SER A 275 -4.74 -4.25 7.05
CA SER A 275 -4.17 -2.89 7.03
C SER A 275 -3.36 -2.63 8.30
N LEU A 276 -3.86 -3.07 9.45
CA LEU A 276 -3.13 -2.99 10.71
C LEU A 276 -1.79 -3.72 10.65
N ARG A 277 -1.76 -4.97 10.15
CA ARG A 277 -0.51 -5.76 10.07
C ARG A 277 0.52 -5.13 9.16
N ALA A 278 0.08 -4.55 8.03
CA ALA A 278 0.93 -3.80 7.12
C ALA A 278 1.59 -2.59 7.81
N LEU A 279 0.78 -1.79 8.49
CA LEU A 279 1.24 -0.60 9.22
C LEU A 279 2.20 -0.95 10.36
N GLU A 280 1.86 -1.97 11.17
CA GLU A 280 2.71 -2.41 12.29
C GLU A 280 4.02 -3.04 11.81
N SER A 281 4.01 -3.67 10.63
CA SER A 281 5.23 -4.20 10.00
C SER A 281 6.12 -3.09 9.45
N ALA A 282 5.52 -2.01 8.93
CA ALA A 282 6.23 -0.83 8.44
C ALA A 282 6.69 0.14 9.56
N ALA A 283 6.20 -0.02 10.78
CA ALA A 283 6.54 0.83 11.91
C ALA A 283 7.96 0.55 12.43
N SER A 284 8.82 1.57 12.36
CA SER A 284 10.20 1.55 12.89
C SER A 284 10.28 2.27 14.24
N SER A 285 11.09 1.76 15.18
CA SER A 285 11.33 2.41 16.47
C SER A 285 12.25 3.64 16.31
N PRO A 286 12.00 4.77 16.99
CA PRO A 286 12.87 5.95 16.95
C PRO A 286 14.30 5.67 17.41
N LEU A 287 14.49 4.67 18.29
CA LEU A 287 15.80 4.25 18.82
C LEU A 287 16.75 3.64 17.76
N ALA A 288 16.30 3.47 16.52
CA ALA A 288 17.13 3.04 15.40
C ALA A 288 17.82 4.20 14.64
N ARG A 289 17.70 5.46 15.09
CA ARG A 289 18.36 6.61 14.45
C ARG A 289 19.32 7.34 15.40
N GLY A 290 20.58 6.92 15.37
CA GLY A 290 21.70 7.84 15.58
C GLY A 290 21.83 8.78 14.38
N VAL A 291 21.54 10.05 14.61
CA VAL A 291 21.94 11.27 13.87
C VAL A 291 22.52 11.09 12.46
N ALA A 292 21.84 11.65 11.46
CA ALA A 292 22.48 12.43 10.40
C ALA A 292 21.45 13.30 9.67
N GLY A 293 21.36 14.57 10.08
CA GLY A 293 21.04 15.62 9.12
C GLY A 293 22.23 15.81 8.18
N GLY A 294 21.95 16.08 6.90
CA GLY A 294 22.94 16.49 5.91
C GLY A 294 23.25 15.46 4.81
N THR A 295 22.94 15.85 3.57
CA THR A 295 23.37 15.29 2.27
C THR A 295 22.88 13.89 1.88
N ARG A 296 22.36 13.77 0.64
CA ARG A 296 21.91 12.53 -0.01
C ARG A 296 23.00 11.44 0.13
N ARG A 297 22.84 10.51 1.06
CA ARG A 297 23.60 9.25 1.10
C ARG A 297 22.98 8.26 0.13
N GLY A 298 23.82 7.65 -0.72
CA GLY A 298 23.41 6.64 -1.68
C GLY A 298 22.69 5.46 -1.02
N VAL A 299 21.71 4.92 -1.73
CA VAL A 299 20.98 3.71 -1.37
C VAL A 299 21.96 2.55 -1.25
N ASP A 300 21.93 1.79 -0.14
CA ASP A 300 22.70 0.54 -0.05
C ASP A 300 22.06 -0.49 -1.00
N TYR A 301 22.62 -0.62 -2.20
CA TYR A 301 22.05 -1.48 -3.23
C TYR A 301 21.92 -2.95 -2.81
N LYS A 302 22.67 -3.41 -1.81
CA LYS A 302 22.59 -4.79 -1.31
C LYS A 302 21.28 -5.08 -0.59
N THR A 303 20.53 -4.05 -0.21
CA THR A 303 19.25 -4.16 0.47
C THR A 303 18.06 -3.96 -0.47
N LEU A 304 18.29 -3.78 -1.78
CA LEU A 304 17.19 -3.63 -2.73
C LEU A 304 16.40 -4.95 -2.84
N PRO A 305 15.06 -4.88 -2.86
CA PRO A 305 14.23 -6.05 -3.07
C PRO A 305 14.56 -6.67 -4.43
N ALA A 306 14.59 -8.00 -4.52
CA ALA A 306 14.85 -8.69 -5.78
C ALA A 306 14.05 -9.99 -5.84
N ASN A 307 13.13 -10.06 -6.80
CA ASN A 307 12.38 -11.27 -7.09
C ASN A 307 13.32 -12.35 -7.64
N GLN A 308 13.51 -13.42 -6.85
CA GLN A 308 14.45 -14.49 -7.19
C GLN A 308 14.05 -15.22 -8.48
N ASN A 309 12.76 -15.24 -8.82
CA ASN A 309 12.24 -15.95 -10.00
C ASN A 309 12.62 -15.25 -11.31
N LEU A 310 12.93 -13.94 -11.25
CA LEU A 310 13.41 -13.18 -12.40
C LEU A 310 14.91 -13.32 -12.66
N LYS A 311 15.68 -13.92 -11.73
CA LYS A 311 17.14 -14.04 -11.87
C LYS A 311 17.55 -14.87 -13.09
N GLN A 312 16.80 -15.92 -13.42
CA GLN A 312 17.11 -16.75 -14.59
C GLN A 312 16.83 -15.98 -15.88
N ARG A 313 15.66 -15.35 -15.98
CA ARG A 313 15.31 -14.46 -17.11
C ARG A 313 16.33 -13.35 -17.31
N ALA A 314 16.77 -12.70 -16.23
CA ALA A 314 17.83 -11.69 -16.28
C ALA A 314 19.15 -12.25 -16.82
N ARG A 315 19.53 -13.49 -16.48
CA ARG A 315 20.74 -14.14 -17.04
C ARG A 315 20.57 -14.45 -18.52
N ASP A 316 19.38 -14.87 -18.94
CA ASP A 316 19.10 -15.19 -20.34
C ASP A 316 19.12 -13.90 -21.20
N LEU A 317 18.55 -12.80 -20.69
CA LEU A 317 18.65 -11.47 -21.32
C LEU A 317 20.09 -10.98 -21.46
N ARG A 318 20.99 -11.27 -20.51
CA ARG A 318 22.42 -10.93 -20.66
C ARG A 318 23.09 -11.66 -21.82
N LYS A 319 22.60 -12.84 -22.20
CA LYS A 319 23.13 -13.65 -23.31
C LYS A 319 22.49 -13.28 -24.65
N ALA A 320 21.20 -12.93 -24.64
CA ALA A 320 20.39 -12.71 -25.83
C ALA A 320 20.08 -11.22 -26.12
N GLY A 321 20.67 -10.28 -25.36
CA GLY A 321 20.34 -8.85 -25.40
C GLY A 321 20.47 -8.21 -26.78
N SER A 322 19.75 -7.10 -26.96
CA SER A 322 19.67 -6.38 -28.23
C SER A 322 21.00 -5.71 -28.64
N LEU A 323 21.14 -5.38 -29.94
CA LEU A 323 22.32 -4.66 -30.45
C LEU A 323 22.55 -3.31 -29.74
N PRO A 324 21.53 -2.46 -29.51
CA PRO A 324 21.68 -1.24 -28.70
C PRO A 324 22.20 -1.51 -27.28
N GLU A 325 21.65 -2.51 -26.58
CA GLU A 325 22.13 -2.90 -25.24
C GLU A 325 23.60 -3.32 -25.27
N ALA A 326 24.01 -4.10 -26.27
CA ALA A 326 25.39 -4.56 -26.41
C ALA A 326 26.36 -3.39 -26.67
N LEU A 327 25.97 -2.45 -27.54
CA LEU A 327 26.75 -1.25 -27.85
C LEU A 327 26.89 -0.34 -26.62
N LEU A 328 25.79 -0.06 -25.93
CA LEU A 328 25.81 0.77 -24.73
C LEU A 328 26.62 0.11 -23.61
N TRP A 329 26.45 -1.20 -23.38
CA TRP A 329 27.25 -1.95 -22.41
C TRP A 329 28.75 -1.83 -22.66
N ARG A 330 29.19 -1.97 -23.92
CA ARG A 330 30.61 -1.83 -24.29
C ARG A 330 31.15 -0.44 -23.94
N ALA A 331 30.30 0.58 -24.03
CA ALA A 331 30.65 1.97 -23.81
C ALA A 331 30.68 2.37 -22.33
N ILE A 332 29.77 1.83 -21.49
CA ILE A 332 29.65 2.23 -20.08
C ILE A 332 30.33 1.25 -19.09
N SER A 333 30.63 0.03 -19.51
CA SER A 333 31.29 -0.98 -18.65
C SER A 333 32.74 -0.63 -18.32
N GLY A 334 33.23 -1.12 -17.18
CA GLY A 334 34.63 -0.96 -16.79
C GLY A 334 35.01 0.43 -16.27
N LYS A 335 34.09 1.11 -15.57
CA LYS A 335 34.33 2.43 -14.93
C LYS A 335 34.61 3.59 -15.89
N LYS A 336 34.18 3.47 -17.15
CA LYS A 336 34.41 4.48 -18.19
C LYS A 336 33.64 5.78 -17.97
N ILE A 337 32.53 5.73 -17.24
CA ILE A 337 31.70 6.91 -16.92
C ILE A 337 31.99 7.34 -15.49
N ASN A 338 32.68 8.46 -15.29
CA ASN A 338 32.94 9.07 -13.97
C ASN A 338 33.46 8.09 -12.89
N GLY A 339 34.16 7.01 -13.27
CA GLY A 339 34.63 5.97 -12.36
C GLY A 339 33.54 5.02 -11.81
N LEU A 340 32.31 5.07 -12.36
CA LEU A 340 31.15 4.32 -11.91
C LEU A 340 31.05 2.93 -12.53
N ASN A 341 30.63 1.95 -11.73
CA ASN A 341 30.28 0.62 -12.21
C ASN A 341 28.80 0.54 -12.56
N PHE A 342 28.50 -0.11 -13.68
CA PHE A 342 27.14 -0.46 -14.09
C PHE A 342 26.98 -1.98 -14.12
N ASN A 343 25.83 -2.46 -13.68
CA ASN A 343 25.39 -3.84 -13.78
C ASN A 343 24.28 -3.93 -14.82
N ARG A 344 24.37 -4.90 -15.71
CA ARG A 344 23.36 -5.09 -16.76
C ARG A 344 22.29 -6.11 -16.39
N GLN A 345 21.06 -5.88 -16.84
CA GLN A 345 19.89 -6.72 -16.62
C GLN A 345 19.74 -7.04 -15.13
N THR A 346 19.58 -6.00 -14.31
CA THR A 346 19.55 -6.10 -12.84
C THR A 346 18.12 -6.30 -12.37
N VAL A 347 17.88 -7.27 -11.49
CA VAL A 347 16.55 -7.48 -10.91
C VAL A 347 16.37 -6.53 -9.73
N ILE A 348 15.34 -5.67 -9.79
CA ILE A 348 14.94 -4.76 -8.72
C ILE A 348 13.42 -4.89 -8.54
N GLY A 349 13.00 -5.31 -7.36
CA GLY A 349 11.61 -5.72 -7.09
C GLY A 349 11.17 -6.83 -8.03
N ASN A 350 10.07 -6.57 -8.74
CA ASN A 350 9.51 -7.45 -9.77
C ASN A 350 9.90 -7.02 -11.19
N TYR A 351 10.94 -6.19 -11.35
CA TYR A 351 11.36 -5.67 -12.63
C TYR A 351 12.82 -6.06 -12.94
N ILE A 352 13.14 -6.18 -14.24
CA ILE A 352 14.50 -6.33 -14.74
C ILE A 352 14.84 -5.03 -15.45
N VAL A 353 15.80 -4.28 -14.91
CA VAL A 353 16.27 -3.01 -15.48
C VAL A 353 17.50 -3.23 -16.37
N ASP A 354 17.60 -2.52 -17.49
CA ASP A 354 18.65 -2.77 -18.49
C ASP A 354 20.05 -2.49 -17.94
N PHE A 355 20.26 -1.34 -17.31
CA PHE A 355 21.49 -1.03 -16.59
C PHE A 355 21.22 -0.35 -15.26
N PHE A 356 22.05 -0.65 -14.27
CA PHE A 356 21.94 -0.12 -12.92
C PHE A 356 23.32 0.25 -12.37
N CYS A 357 23.47 1.44 -11.81
CA CYS A 357 24.65 1.88 -11.08
C CYS A 357 24.44 1.73 -9.57
N PRO A 358 25.08 0.74 -8.92
CA PRO A 358 24.92 0.52 -7.48
C PRO A 358 25.39 1.69 -6.61
N LYS A 359 26.35 2.48 -7.09
CA LYS A 359 26.98 3.55 -6.30
C LYS A 359 26.09 4.80 -6.20
N THR A 360 25.31 5.09 -7.24
CA THR A 360 24.50 6.30 -7.32
C THR A 360 22.99 6.03 -7.33
N GLY A 361 22.58 4.77 -7.53
CA GLY A 361 21.17 4.41 -7.67
C GLY A 361 20.58 4.78 -9.03
N LEU A 362 21.41 5.06 -10.04
CA LEU A 362 20.97 5.37 -11.40
C LEU A 362 20.57 4.08 -12.14
N VAL A 363 19.33 4.04 -12.62
CA VAL A 363 18.78 3.06 -13.56
C VAL A 363 18.81 3.68 -14.95
N ILE A 364 19.20 2.90 -15.97
CA ILE A 364 19.12 3.30 -17.37
C ILE A 364 18.26 2.26 -18.10
N GLU A 365 17.24 2.72 -18.81
CA GLU A 365 16.33 1.91 -19.63
C GLU A 365 16.52 2.26 -21.10
N ILE A 366 16.54 1.24 -21.97
CA ILE A 366 16.58 1.44 -23.42
C ILE A 366 15.16 1.31 -23.98
N ASP A 367 14.65 2.40 -24.53
CA ASP A 367 13.30 2.43 -25.09
C ASP A 367 13.31 2.16 -26.60
N ASP A 368 12.54 1.16 -27.03
CA ASP A 368 12.12 0.98 -28.42
C ASP A 368 10.77 1.67 -28.63
N LYS A 369 10.74 2.73 -29.44
CA LYS A 369 9.51 3.44 -29.84
C LYS A 369 8.67 2.56 -30.79
N SER A 370 8.02 1.54 -30.26
CA SER A 370 6.99 0.78 -30.98
C SER A 370 6.04 0.06 -30.03
N SER A 371 5.04 0.77 -29.49
CA SER A 371 3.68 0.27 -29.16
C SER A 371 2.92 1.29 -28.31
N HIS A 372 1.85 1.86 -28.86
CA HIS A 372 0.95 2.81 -28.19
C HIS A 372 -0.10 2.12 -27.31
N ASP A 373 -0.48 2.83 -26.24
CA ASP A 373 -1.73 2.82 -25.46
C ASP A 373 -2.01 1.76 -24.37
N ILE A 374 -1.27 0.64 -24.25
CA ILE A 374 -1.46 -0.31 -23.11
C ILE A 374 -0.27 -0.31 -22.11
N LYS A 375 0.90 0.18 -22.52
CA LYS A 375 2.13 0.20 -21.69
C LYS A 375 2.19 1.33 -20.66
N GLY A 376 1.50 2.45 -20.86
CA GLY A 376 1.67 3.67 -20.05
C GLY A 376 1.44 3.46 -18.55
N ALA A 377 0.39 2.74 -18.16
CA ALA A 377 0.09 2.47 -16.75
C ALA A 377 1.05 1.46 -16.09
N TYR A 378 1.65 0.56 -16.87
CA TYR A 378 2.65 -0.39 -16.37
C TYR A 378 4.00 0.30 -16.18
N ASP A 379 4.38 1.16 -17.12
CA ASP A 379 5.61 1.94 -17.07
C ASP A 379 5.56 2.99 -15.94
N GLU A 380 4.41 3.64 -15.73
CA GLU A 380 4.21 4.56 -14.59
C GLU A 380 4.31 3.84 -13.23
N LYS A 381 3.69 2.65 -13.09
CA LYS A 381 3.81 1.83 -11.87
C LYS A 381 5.25 1.37 -11.62
N ARG A 382 5.98 1.04 -12.68
CA ARG A 382 7.39 0.65 -12.63
C ARG A 382 8.26 1.83 -12.19
N GLU A 383 8.07 2.99 -12.80
CA GLU A 383 8.85 4.19 -12.51
C GLU A 383 8.61 4.67 -11.07
N ASN A 384 7.34 4.75 -10.64
CA ASN A 384 6.98 5.08 -9.27
C ASN A 384 7.60 4.10 -8.26
N PHE A 385 7.66 2.80 -8.59
CA PHE A 385 8.33 1.82 -7.75
C PHE A 385 9.83 2.07 -7.65
N LEU A 386 10.53 2.33 -8.76
CA LEU A 386 11.97 2.60 -8.73
C LEU A 386 12.28 3.90 -7.97
N VAL A 387 11.50 4.95 -8.18
CA VAL A 387 11.60 6.22 -7.44
C VAL A 387 11.36 6.01 -5.94
N SER A 388 10.40 5.16 -5.56
CA SER A 388 10.14 4.85 -4.15
C SER A 388 11.33 4.21 -3.42
N LEU A 389 12.23 3.55 -4.17
CA LEU A 389 13.47 2.96 -3.66
C LEU A 389 14.63 3.97 -3.61
N GLY A 390 14.37 5.24 -3.91
CA GLY A 390 15.38 6.30 -4.00
C GLY A 390 16.26 6.19 -5.25
N LEU A 391 15.80 5.47 -6.27
CA LEU A 391 16.50 5.32 -7.54
C LEU A 391 16.08 6.43 -8.51
N THR A 392 16.95 6.71 -9.47
CA THR A 392 16.65 7.65 -10.56
C THR A 392 16.70 6.89 -11.87
N THR A 393 15.75 7.15 -12.77
CA THR A 393 15.68 6.47 -14.07
C THR A 393 16.10 7.43 -15.17
N LEU A 394 16.89 6.94 -16.13
CA LEU A 394 17.26 7.63 -17.36
C LEU A 394 16.82 6.78 -18.55
N HIS A 395 15.87 7.29 -19.32
CA HIS A 395 15.39 6.64 -20.53
C HIS A 395 16.20 7.08 -21.74
N ILE A 396 16.67 6.13 -22.54
CA ILE A 396 17.50 6.37 -23.72
C ILE A 396 16.89 5.63 -24.91
N SER A 397 16.64 6.32 -26.01
CA SER A 397 16.11 5.64 -27.19
C SER A 397 17.14 4.72 -27.84
N ALA A 398 16.72 3.52 -28.23
CA ALA A 398 17.54 2.61 -29.04
C ALA A 398 18.09 3.27 -30.32
N ALA A 399 17.30 4.15 -30.94
CA ALA A 399 17.71 4.90 -32.14
C ALA A 399 18.89 5.84 -31.88
N ASP A 400 18.93 6.50 -30.72
CA ASP A 400 20.02 7.41 -30.35
C ASP A 400 21.32 6.64 -30.09
N ILE A 401 21.23 5.45 -29.48
CA ILE A 401 22.37 4.55 -29.27
C ILE A 401 22.92 4.06 -30.61
N LEU A 402 22.06 3.64 -31.54
CA LEU A 402 22.48 3.15 -32.86
C LEU A 402 23.09 4.27 -33.72
N LYS A 403 22.60 5.50 -33.56
CA LYS A 403 23.08 6.68 -34.30
C LYS A 403 24.44 7.15 -33.80
N ASP A 404 24.58 7.35 -32.49
CA ASP A 404 25.83 7.85 -31.89
C ASP A 404 25.94 7.50 -30.40
N VAL A 405 26.58 6.35 -30.14
CA VAL A 405 26.87 5.89 -28.78
C VAL A 405 27.75 6.88 -27.99
N SER A 406 28.62 7.65 -28.66
CA SER A 406 29.53 8.57 -27.99
C SER A 406 28.77 9.75 -27.40
N ASN A 407 27.82 10.30 -28.15
CA ASN A 407 26.94 11.36 -27.65
C ASN A 407 26.05 10.85 -26.49
N VAL A 408 25.55 9.61 -26.57
CA VAL A 408 24.80 8.98 -25.46
C VAL A 408 25.67 8.83 -24.21
N VAL A 409 26.93 8.42 -24.35
CA VAL A 409 27.89 8.34 -23.23
C VAL A 409 28.12 9.69 -22.58
N ASP A 410 28.28 10.73 -23.39
CA ASP A 410 28.41 12.12 -22.94
C ASP A 410 27.17 12.58 -22.16
N MET A 411 25.98 12.25 -22.65
CA MET A 411 24.71 12.52 -21.97
C MET A 411 24.65 11.83 -20.60
N ILE A 412 24.99 10.53 -20.53
CA ILE A 412 25.03 9.77 -19.27
C ILE A 412 26.07 10.39 -18.31
N SER A 413 27.23 10.79 -18.82
CA SER A 413 28.31 11.39 -18.01
C SER A 413 27.95 12.75 -17.40
N ARG A 414 27.08 13.50 -18.05
CA ARG A 414 26.57 14.80 -17.57
C ARG A 414 25.30 14.68 -16.71
N HIS A 415 24.68 13.50 -16.66
CA HIS A 415 23.46 13.29 -15.89
C HIS A 415 23.71 13.49 -14.38
N PRO A 416 22.84 14.19 -13.62
CA PRO A 416 23.04 14.42 -12.19
C PRO A 416 23.26 13.13 -11.38
N GLY A 417 22.61 12.03 -11.80
CA GLY A 417 22.77 10.69 -11.22
C GLY A 417 24.11 10.00 -11.48
N THR A 418 25.05 10.62 -12.21
CA THR A 418 26.43 10.12 -12.39
C THR A 418 27.50 10.97 -11.69
N SER A 419 27.09 11.98 -10.90
CA SER A 419 28.02 12.77 -10.09
C SER A 419 28.30 12.09 -8.74
N CYS A 420 29.58 11.88 -8.42
CA CYS A 420 30.00 11.52 -7.06
C CYS A 420 30.44 12.80 -6.36
N HIS A 421 29.75 13.24 -5.29
CA HIS A 421 30.36 14.24 -4.42
C HIS A 421 31.61 13.65 -3.77
N PRO A 422 32.77 14.32 -3.83
CA PRO A 422 33.98 13.82 -3.22
C PRO A 422 33.83 13.86 -1.69
N SER A 423 34.01 12.70 -1.07
CA SER A 423 34.32 12.59 0.35
C SER A 423 35.62 13.35 0.63
N SER A 424 35.60 14.26 1.60
CA SER A 424 36.77 14.98 2.13
C SER A 424 37.98 14.06 2.26
N GLN A 425 39.05 14.34 1.50
CA GLN A 425 40.34 13.70 1.68
C GLN A 425 40.84 13.98 3.10
N ARG A 426 41.04 12.93 3.89
CA ARG A 426 42.00 12.95 4.99
C ARG A 426 43.38 13.12 4.37
N GLY A 427 43.91 14.33 4.42
CA GLY A 427 45.32 14.58 4.11
C GLY A 427 46.19 14.05 5.23
N THR A 428 46.69 12.82 5.07
CA THR A 428 47.93 12.38 5.71
C THR A 428 48.97 12.21 4.61
N CYS A 429 49.90 13.16 4.51
CA CYS A 429 51.14 12.98 3.76
C CYS A 429 52.30 13.31 4.70
N PHE A 430 53.01 12.27 5.08
CA PHE A 430 54.33 12.33 5.69
C PHE A 430 55.38 12.44 4.58
N GLY A 431 56.31 13.38 4.74
CA GLY A 431 57.72 13.22 4.37
C GLY A 431 58.15 13.61 2.96
N PHE A 432 58.64 14.84 2.80
CA PHE A 432 59.91 15.09 2.14
C PHE A 432 60.63 16.26 2.84
N GLN A 433 61.79 15.97 3.43
CA GLN A 433 62.70 16.97 3.99
C GLN A 433 63.41 17.72 2.88
N THR A 434 63.60 19.04 3.01
CA THR A 434 64.93 19.68 2.96
C THR A 434 64.91 21.13 3.47
N LYS A 435 65.69 21.35 4.53
CA LYS A 435 66.61 22.48 4.84
C LYS A 435 66.15 23.96 4.86
N HIS A 436 66.17 24.49 6.10
CA HIS A 436 66.86 25.70 6.61
C HIS A 436 66.33 27.15 6.41
N SER A 437 66.58 27.90 7.50
CA SER A 437 66.55 29.36 7.80
C SER A 437 65.16 29.99 8.01
N GLU A 438 64.78 30.33 9.24
CA GLU A 438 65.21 31.42 10.16
C GLU A 438 64.48 32.76 9.92
N ASP A 439 63.80 33.18 11.00
CA ASP A 439 63.67 34.55 11.51
C ASP A 439 62.76 35.62 10.86
N ALA A 440 61.73 35.96 11.66
CA ALA A 440 61.52 37.26 12.31
C ALA A 440 60.66 38.37 11.66
N LYS A 441 59.65 38.77 12.47
CA LYS A 441 59.25 40.14 12.90
C LYS A 441 58.19 40.96 12.10
N ASN A 442 57.23 41.41 12.92
CA ASN A 442 56.58 42.73 12.99
C ASN A 442 55.43 43.12 12.03
N SER A 443 54.28 43.41 12.68
CA SER A 443 53.19 44.36 12.32
C SER A 443 53.69 45.84 12.43
N PRO A 444 52.94 46.95 12.16
CA PRO A 444 51.54 47.15 11.67
C PRO A 444 51.33 48.28 10.60
N LEU A 445 50.08 48.38 10.07
CA LEU A 445 49.27 49.55 9.64
C LEU A 445 49.79 50.65 8.66
N SER A 446 49.02 50.92 7.60
CA SER A 446 48.64 52.25 7.00
C SER A 446 47.85 52.00 5.69
N GLU A 447 46.60 52.44 5.52
CA GLU A 447 46.11 53.78 5.10
C GLU A 447 46.82 54.40 3.88
N VAL A 448 46.14 54.40 2.71
CA VAL A 448 46.26 55.42 1.64
C VAL A 448 44.91 55.59 0.94
N ALA A 449 44.58 56.84 0.62
CA ALA A 449 43.29 57.38 0.20
C ALA A 449 43.12 57.62 -1.32
N ALA A 450 41.87 57.96 -1.67
CA ALA A 450 41.40 58.94 -2.68
C ALA A 450 41.11 58.53 -4.14
N ALA A 451 39.85 58.73 -4.56
CA ALA A 451 39.38 59.56 -5.70
C ALA A 451 37.86 59.29 -5.99
N THR A 452 36.92 60.09 -5.48
CA THR A 452 36.15 61.18 -6.16
C THR A 452 35.44 60.84 -7.47
N SER A 453 34.09 60.78 -7.47
CA SER A 453 33.20 61.88 -7.90
C SER A 453 31.78 61.37 -8.26
N THR A 454 30.78 61.95 -7.62
CA THR A 454 29.34 61.93 -7.96
C THR A 454 29.01 63.21 -8.71
N LEU A 455 28.06 63.17 -9.66
CA LEU A 455 27.20 64.32 -9.97
C LEU A 455 25.87 63.86 -10.60
N SER A 456 24.78 64.44 -10.08
CA SER A 456 23.37 64.26 -10.42
C SER A 456 22.89 65.29 -11.46
N SER A 457 21.83 64.94 -12.25
CA SER A 457 20.60 65.72 -12.64
C SER A 457 20.74 67.20 -13.12
N PRO A 458 19.90 67.83 -14.01
CA PRO A 458 18.41 67.77 -13.98
C PRO A 458 17.58 68.20 -15.25
N LEU A 459 16.24 68.32 -15.06
CA LEU A 459 15.23 69.23 -15.70
C LEU A 459 14.38 68.81 -16.94
N ALA A 460 13.08 68.56 -16.66
CA ALA A 460 11.83 69.27 -17.06
C ALA A 460 11.33 69.47 -18.52
N ARG A 461 9.98 69.39 -18.62
CA ARG A 461 8.96 70.00 -19.53
C ARG A 461 8.46 69.25 -20.78
N GLY A 462 7.21 68.75 -20.68
CA GLY A 462 5.99 69.21 -21.38
C GLY A 462 5.80 68.99 -22.90
N VAL A 463 4.61 68.50 -23.29
CA VAL A 463 3.65 69.04 -24.32
C VAL A 463 2.67 67.93 -24.81
N ALA A 464 1.47 68.37 -25.15
CA ALA A 464 0.20 67.66 -25.41
C ALA A 464 0.00 67.08 -26.85
N GLY A 465 -1.12 66.37 -27.02
CA GLY A 465 -1.78 66.02 -28.30
C GLY A 465 -2.57 64.68 -28.20
N GLU A 466 -3.89 64.69 -27.94
CA GLU A 466 -4.99 64.53 -28.93
C GLU A 466 -5.01 63.16 -29.67
N THR A 467 -6.11 62.42 -29.93
CA THR A 467 -7.58 62.60 -29.83
C THR A 467 -8.32 61.25 -30.08
N ARG A 468 -9.55 61.11 -29.52
CA ARG A 468 -10.82 60.52 -30.10
C ARG A 468 -10.96 58.99 -30.26
N ARG A 469 -12.10 58.29 -30.01
CA ARG A 469 -13.58 58.51 -29.85
C ARG A 469 -14.12 57.40 -28.88
N GLY A 470 -15.08 57.60 -27.96
CA GLY A 470 -16.56 57.77 -28.11
C GLY A 470 -17.28 56.40 -28.20
N VAL A 471 -18.36 56.00 -27.50
CA VAL A 471 -19.59 56.64 -26.92
C VAL A 471 -20.28 55.57 -26.00
N ALA A 472 -20.64 55.83 -24.73
CA ALA A 472 -21.97 56.14 -24.13
C ALA A 472 -23.14 55.15 -24.47
N SER A 473 -24.15 54.80 -23.65
CA SER A 473 -24.52 54.98 -22.23
C SER A 473 -25.89 54.28 -21.97
N LEU A 474 -26.19 53.90 -20.71
CA LEU A 474 -27.52 53.86 -20.03
C LEU A 474 -28.54 52.81 -20.56
N ILE A 475 -29.37 52.14 -19.76
CA ILE A 475 -30.43 52.63 -18.85
C ILE A 475 -30.88 51.46 -17.92
N ALA A 476 -31.11 51.75 -16.64
CA ALA A 476 -31.93 50.95 -15.70
C ALA A 476 -33.36 51.55 -15.62
N PRO A 477 -34.35 50.83 -15.07
CA PRO A 477 -34.92 51.35 -13.82
C PRO A 477 -35.40 50.29 -12.80
N GLU A 478 -35.60 50.80 -11.59
CA GLU A 478 -36.06 50.22 -10.32
C GLU A 478 -37.59 50.06 -10.19
N TYR A 479 -38.00 49.57 -9.00
CA TYR A 479 -39.25 49.71 -8.19
C TYR A 479 -39.89 48.35 -7.84
N ASP A 480 -40.42 48.05 -6.65
CA ASP A 480 -40.42 48.57 -5.26
C ASP A 480 -41.17 47.53 -4.38
N ASN A 481 -41.04 47.69 -3.06
CA ASN A 481 -41.47 46.88 -1.93
C ASN A 481 -42.99 46.72 -1.77
N THR A 482 -43.41 45.63 -1.08
CA THR A 482 -44.46 45.69 -0.04
C THR A 482 -44.23 44.68 1.08
N VAL A 483 -44.48 45.17 2.28
CA VAL A 483 -44.43 44.61 3.63
C VAL A 483 -45.63 43.70 3.94
N THR A 484 -45.43 42.64 4.74
CA THR A 484 -46.36 42.26 5.82
C THR A 484 -45.60 41.60 6.98
N THR A 485 -45.72 42.23 8.13
CA THR A 485 -45.37 41.81 9.50
C THR A 485 -46.33 40.75 10.04
N GLU A 486 -45.84 39.78 10.81
CA GLU A 486 -46.52 39.29 12.01
C GLU A 486 -45.53 38.95 13.12
N HIS A 487 -45.80 39.51 14.30
CA HIS A 487 -45.15 39.29 15.57
C HIS A 487 -45.60 37.95 16.18
N ASN A 488 -44.69 37.23 16.85
CA ASN A 488 -44.95 36.90 18.25
C ASN A 488 -43.65 36.64 19.03
N SER A 489 -43.48 37.49 20.05
CA SER A 489 -42.53 37.44 21.15
C SER A 489 -42.85 36.30 22.14
N TYR A 490 -41.84 35.69 22.76
CA TYR A 490 -41.72 35.68 24.23
C TYR A 490 -40.35 35.12 24.73
N CYS A 491 -39.71 35.96 25.54
CA CYS A 491 -38.79 35.74 26.66
C CYS A 491 -37.39 35.10 26.50
N ASP A 492 -36.42 36.01 26.60
CA ASP A 492 -35.12 35.87 27.24
C ASP A 492 -35.18 35.19 28.63
N ASP A 493 -34.20 34.33 28.89
CA ASP A 493 -33.44 34.32 30.15
C ASP A 493 -32.14 33.51 29.94
N ALA A 494 -31.07 34.20 29.56
CA ALA A 494 -29.72 33.66 29.54
C ALA A 494 -28.72 34.68 30.11
N GLN A 495 -28.48 34.60 31.41
CA GLN A 495 -27.28 35.17 32.02
C GLN A 495 -26.61 34.15 32.95
N ASN A 496 -25.28 34.12 32.84
CA ASN A 496 -24.27 33.41 33.63
C ASN A 496 -23.99 31.93 33.34
N SER A 497 -22.94 31.67 32.55
CA SER A 497 -21.74 30.99 33.08
C SER A 497 -20.54 31.12 32.12
N PRO A 498 -19.34 31.56 32.57
CA PRO A 498 -18.14 31.54 31.76
C PRO A 498 -17.39 30.23 32.01
N LEU A 499 -17.46 29.29 31.06
CA LEU A 499 -16.46 28.23 30.96
C LEU A 499 -15.85 28.29 29.57
N VAL A 500 -14.75 29.03 29.50
CA VAL A 500 -13.78 29.01 28.42
C VAL A 500 -13.44 27.55 28.13
N ALA A 501 -13.95 27.03 27.03
CA ALA A 501 -13.47 25.79 26.44
C ALA A 501 -11.98 25.99 26.12
N ARG A 502 -11.12 25.44 27.00
CA ARG A 502 -9.72 25.23 26.66
C ARG A 502 -9.71 24.23 25.51
N GLY A 503 -9.55 24.74 24.29
CA GLY A 503 -9.19 23.93 23.15
C GLY A 503 -7.92 23.17 23.48
N VAL A 504 -8.04 21.85 23.65
CA VAL A 504 -6.89 20.96 23.61
C VAL A 504 -6.47 20.96 22.15
N ALA A 505 -5.46 21.76 21.82
CA ALA A 505 -4.77 21.63 20.55
C ALA A 505 -4.27 20.18 20.48
N GLY A 506 -4.81 19.40 19.54
CA GLY A 506 -4.33 18.05 19.29
C GLY A 506 -2.84 18.10 19.00
N GLU A 507 -2.03 17.55 19.90
CA GLU A 507 -0.61 17.36 19.65
C GLU A 507 -0.50 16.42 18.45
N THR A 508 -0.20 16.98 17.27
CA THR A 508 0.25 16.19 16.11
C THR A 508 1.33 15.20 16.58
N ARG A 509 1.45 14.03 15.93
CA ARG A 509 2.52 13.01 16.16
C ARG A 509 3.98 13.52 15.94
N ARG A 510 4.24 14.82 16.10
CA ARG A 510 5.55 15.47 16.11
C ARG A 510 6.23 15.29 17.48
N GLY A 511 6.72 14.08 17.72
CA GLY A 511 7.66 13.82 18.82
C GLY A 511 7.69 12.35 19.24
N VAL A 512 8.84 11.69 19.03
CA VAL A 512 9.22 10.38 19.61
C VAL A 512 8.34 9.17 19.26
N ALA A 513 7.26 9.32 18.49
CA ALA A 513 6.46 8.19 18.01
C ALA A 513 7.20 7.37 16.93
N PRO A 514 7.03 6.03 16.91
CA PRO A 514 7.54 5.18 15.83
C PRO A 514 6.99 5.62 14.47
N ARG A 515 7.89 5.76 13.50
CA ARG A 515 7.59 6.28 12.16
C ARG A 515 7.28 5.14 11.19
N ILE A 516 6.22 5.27 10.40
CA ILE A 516 5.93 4.41 9.25
C ILE A 516 6.99 4.67 8.19
N MET A 517 7.68 3.60 7.80
CA MET A 517 8.65 3.64 6.71
C MET A 517 7.96 3.24 5.39
N PRO A 518 8.32 3.86 4.27
CA PRO A 518 7.95 3.35 2.95
C PRO A 518 8.50 1.92 2.83
N PHE A 519 7.68 0.99 2.35
CA PHE A 519 8.03 -0.42 2.33
C PHE A 519 7.22 -1.16 1.28
N CYS A 520 7.88 -1.97 0.44
CA CYS A 520 7.20 -2.91 -0.45
C CYS A 520 7.90 -4.27 -0.38
N GLY A 521 7.17 -5.30 0.05
CA GLY A 521 7.73 -6.60 0.42
C GLY A 521 6.71 -7.48 1.12
N THR A 522 7.16 -8.48 1.86
CA THR A 522 6.27 -9.41 2.56
C THR A 522 6.23 -9.16 4.06
N THR A 523 5.07 -9.40 4.68
CA THR A 523 4.92 -9.51 6.13
C THR A 523 4.35 -10.87 6.50
N ASP A 524 4.95 -11.49 7.51
CA ASP A 524 4.44 -12.66 8.23
C ASP A 524 4.20 -12.33 9.71
N ILE A 525 4.04 -11.04 10.05
CA ILE A 525 3.87 -10.62 11.43
C ILE A 525 2.67 -11.33 12.08
N PHE A 526 2.92 -11.94 13.23
CA PHE A 526 1.91 -12.58 14.04
C PHE A 526 1.71 -11.78 15.34
N ILE A 527 0.53 -11.17 15.46
CA ILE A 527 0.19 -10.26 16.57
C ILE A 527 -0.69 -11.02 17.56
N THR A 528 -0.21 -11.15 18.80
CA THR A 528 -0.90 -11.82 19.91
C THR A 528 -0.87 -10.93 21.17
N PRO A 529 -1.70 -11.19 22.19
CA PRO A 529 -1.69 -10.40 23.41
C PRO A 529 -0.30 -10.28 24.04
N GLY A 530 0.08 -9.03 24.34
CA GLY A 530 1.44 -8.66 24.75
C GLY A 530 2.19 -7.86 23.68
N TYR A 531 1.71 -7.85 22.43
CA TYR A 531 2.22 -6.98 21.38
C TYR A 531 2.05 -5.50 21.76
N LYS A 532 3.08 -4.69 21.50
CA LYS A 532 3.06 -3.23 21.68
C LYS A 532 2.81 -2.59 20.32
N PHE A 533 1.60 -2.07 20.12
CA PHE A 533 1.23 -1.37 18.89
C PHE A 533 1.94 -0.02 18.81
N ARG A 534 2.31 0.35 17.59
CA ARG A 534 3.18 1.48 17.30
C ARG A 534 2.57 2.39 16.25
N ALA A 535 1.86 1.80 15.30
CA ALA A 535 1.30 2.51 14.17
C ALA A 535 -0.15 2.91 14.39
N VAL A 536 -0.99 1.96 14.80
CA VAL A 536 -2.46 2.09 14.75
C VAL A 536 -3.03 2.51 16.09
N ASP A 537 -3.94 3.49 16.06
CA ASP A 537 -4.62 4.04 17.24
C ASP A 537 -6.04 3.51 17.37
N VAL A 538 -6.74 3.35 16.24
CA VAL A 538 -8.12 2.82 16.16
C VAL A 538 -8.19 1.76 15.05
N LEU A 539 -8.95 0.69 15.28
CA LEU A 539 -9.15 -0.39 14.32
C LEU A 539 -10.63 -0.60 14.04
N LEU A 540 -11.04 -0.49 12.78
CA LEU A 540 -12.34 -0.96 12.31
C LEU A 540 -12.16 -2.34 11.67
N THR A 541 -12.90 -3.35 12.13
CA THR A 541 -12.77 -4.72 11.61
C THR A 541 -14.07 -5.52 11.76
N ASN A 542 -14.21 -6.63 11.04
CA ASN A 542 -15.34 -7.56 11.21
C ASN A 542 -15.24 -8.33 12.55
N PHE A 543 -16.32 -9.02 12.93
CA PHE A 543 -16.22 -10.11 13.90
C PHE A 543 -15.51 -11.34 13.32
N HIS A 544 -14.70 -12.02 14.12
CA HIS A 544 -13.80 -13.11 13.72
C HIS A 544 -14.22 -14.46 14.31
N LEU A 545 -13.64 -15.56 13.83
CA LEU A 545 -13.95 -16.90 14.34
C LEU A 545 -13.26 -17.18 15.69
N PRO A 546 -13.83 -18.06 16.53
CA PRO A 546 -13.14 -18.57 17.72
C PRO A 546 -11.83 -19.27 17.32
N LYS A 547 -10.82 -19.17 18.20
CA LYS A 547 -9.47 -19.74 18.00
C LYS A 547 -8.74 -19.25 16.73
N SER A 548 -9.15 -18.12 16.15
CA SER A 548 -8.51 -17.56 14.96
C SER A 548 -7.36 -16.61 15.31
N THR A 549 -6.37 -16.51 14.42
CA THR A 549 -5.29 -15.51 14.51
C THR A 549 -5.82 -14.08 14.53
N LEU A 550 -6.95 -13.83 13.85
CA LEU A 550 -7.60 -12.52 13.83
C LEU A 550 -8.24 -12.19 15.19
N PHE A 551 -8.86 -13.16 15.86
CA PHE A 551 -9.38 -12.94 17.22
C PHE A 551 -8.24 -12.69 18.22
N MET A 552 -7.09 -13.35 18.05
CA MET A 552 -5.89 -13.07 18.85
C MET A 552 -5.36 -11.66 18.64
N LEU A 553 -5.37 -11.16 17.39
CA LEU A 553 -4.93 -9.80 17.05
C LEU A 553 -5.83 -8.74 17.68
N VAL A 554 -7.16 -8.85 17.55
CA VAL A 554 -8.09 -7.88 18.18
C VAL A 554 -8.03 -7.96 19.72
N SER A 555 -7.81 -9.15 20.27
CA SER A 555 -7.56 -9.33 21.72
C SER A 555 -6.25 -8.68 22.17
N ALA A 556 -5.23 -8.66 21.31
CA ALA A 556 -4.00 -7.93 21.60
C ALA A 556 -4.24 -6.42 21.62
N PHE A 557 -5.07 -5.93 20.69
CA PHE A 557 -5.35 -4.51 20.46
C PHE A 557 -6.22 -3.88 21.56
N SER A 558 -7.40 -4.44 21.83
CA SER A 558 -8.37 -3.90 22.80
C SER A 558 -8.41 -4.64 24.14
N GLY A 559 -7.67 -5.75 24.26
CA GLY A 559 -7.61 -6.58 25.46
C GLY A 559 -8.50 -7.83 25.36
N LEU A 560 -8.02 -8.95 25.92
CA LEU A 560 -8.68 -10.25 25.79
C LEU A 560 -10.06 -10.28 26.47
N GLU A 561 -10.15 -9.77 27.70
CA GLU A 561 -11.41 -9.73 28.44
C GLU A 561 -12.43 -8.80 27.79
N GLN A 562 -11.97 -7.65 27.29
CA GLN A 562 -12.79 -6.69 26.53
C GLN A 562 -13.37 -7.36 25.29
N MET A 563 -12.54 -8.04 24.50
CA MET A 563 -13.00 -8.70 23.29
C MET A 563 -13.91 -9.90 23.57
N LYS A 564 -13.67 -10.67 24.64
CA LYS A 564 -14.59 -11.74 25.07
C LYS A 564 -15.96 -11.20 25.47
N ALA A 565 -16.00 -10.11 26.24
CA ALA A 565 -17.26 -9.46 26.62
C ALA A 565 -17.99 -8.90 25.39
N ALA A 566 -17.27 -8.22 24.49
CA ALA A 566 -17.83 -7.67 23.25
C ALA A 566 -18.41 -8.77 22.35
N TYR A 567 -17.74 -9.92 22.24
CA TYR A 567 -18.23 -11.03 21.42
C TYR A 567 -19.42 -11.75 22.08
N ALA A 568 -19.43 -11.89 23.41
CA ALA A 568 -20.59 -12.41 24.13
C ALA A 568 -21.83 -11.50 23.95
N HIS A 569 -21.64 -10.19 24.05
CA HIS A 569 -22.68 -9.19 23.73
C HIS A 569 -23.16 -9.33 22.29
N ALA A 570 -22.22 -9.39 21.33
CA ALA A 570 -22.55 -9.51 19.92
C ALA A 570 -23.35 -10.78 19.59
N VAL A 571 -23.03 -11.91 20.22
CA VAL A 571 -23.80 -13.16 20.09
C VAL A 571 -25.20 -13.00 20.68
N ALA A 572 -25.32 -12.43 21.89
CA ALA A 572 -26.61 -12.21 22.54
C ALA A 572 -27.52 -11.28 21.73
N GLU A 573 -26.95 -10.21 21.18
CA GLU A 573 -27.64 -9.21 20.35
C GLU A 573 -27.75 -9.62 18.87
N LYS A 574 -27.39 -10.86 18.53
CA LYS A 574 -27.52 -11.46 17.19
C LYS A 574 -26.84 -10.63 16.09
N TYR A 575 -25.67 -10.07 16.38
CA TYR A 575 -24.78 -9.54 15.36
C TYR A 575 -24.44 -10.62 14.34
N ARG A 576 -24.23 -10.19 13.10
CA ARG A 576 -23.78 -11.04 12.02
C ARG A 576 -22.25 -11.11 12.04
N PHE A 577 -21.68 -12.28 11.88
CA PHE A 577 -20.24 -12.50 11.99
C PHE A 577 -19.58 -12.63 10.61
N PHE A 578 -18.29 -12.36 10.59
CA PHE A 578 -17.36 -12.61 9.48
C PHE A 578 -17.48 -11.68 8.27
N SER A 579 -17.01 -12.13 7.10
CA SER A 579 -16.73 -11.24 5.94
C SER A 579 -17.92 -10.43 5.42
N TYR A 580 -19.14 -10.96 5.51
CA TYR A 580 -20.38 -10.25 5.18
C TYR A 580 -21.21 -9.89 6.41
N GLY A 581 -20.61 -10.04 7.60
CA GLY A 581 -21.24 -9.73 8.87
C GLY A 581 -21.31 -8.24 9.15
N ASP A 582 -21.43 -7.94 10.43
CA ASP A 582 -21.30 -6.62 11.02
C ASP A 582 -19.83 -6.36 11.41
N CYS A 583 -19.56 -5.16 11.92
CA CYS A 583 -18.20 -4.71 12.26
C CYS A 583 -18.07 -4.26 13.72
N CYS A 584 -16.83 -4.04 14.13
CA CYS A 584 -16.46 -3.45 15.40
C CYS A 584 -15.59 -2.22 15.14
N LEU A 585 -15.78 -1.17 15.94
CA LEU A 585 -14.82 -0.08 16.09
C LEU A 585 -14.08 -0.27 17.41
N LEU A 586 -12.79 -0.49 17.33
CA LEU A 586 -11.95 -0.89 18.44
C LEU A 586 -10.96 0.22 18.77
N PHE A 587 -10.88 0.56 20.05
CA PHE A 587 -9.84 1.46 20.57
C PHE A 587 -8.74 0.66 21.25
N ARG A 588 -7.51 1.17 21.14
CA ARG A 588 -6.33 0.54 21.74
C ARG A 588 -6.46 0.53 23.28
N LYS A 589 -6.17 -0.60 23.92
CA LYS A 589 -6.40 -0.81 25.36
C LYS A 589 -5.63 0.13 26.30
N ASP A 590 -4.52 0.68 25.82
CA ASP A 590 -3.63 1.60 26.52
C ASP A 590 -3.77 3.04 26.00
N SER A 591 -4.80 3.33 25.20
CA SER A 591 -5.18 4.68 24.79
C SER A 591 -6.11 5.31 25.81
N SER A 592 -5.90 6.59 26.12
CA SER A 592 -6.86 7.44 26.85
C SER A 592 -7.68 8.34 25.93
N TYR A 593 -7.51 8.24 24.61
CA TYR A 593 -8.25 9.02 23.62
C TYR A 593 -9.63 8.40 23.36
N ASP A 594 -10.66 9.24 23.46
CA ASP A 594 -11.99 9.03 22.86
C ASP A 594 -12.12 9.93 21.61
#